data_AF-A0A401TI89-F1
#
_entry.id   AF-A0A401TI89-F1
#
_cell.length_a   1.000
_cell.length_b   1.000
_cell.length_c   1.000
_cell.angle_alpha   90.00
_cell.angle_beta   90.00
_cell.angle_gamma   90.00
#
_symmetry.space_group_name_H-M   'P 1'
#
loop_
_entity.id
_entity.type
_entity.pdbx_description
1 polymer ?
#
loop_
_entity_poly.entity_id
_entity_poly.type
_entity_poly.pdbx_seq_one_letter_code
_entity_poly.pdbx_strand_id
1 'polypeptide(L)'
;SKNAIGELNEYCQKRDWICKVVEVAKRGPSHTPEFTLKFVINDRSFPSASGKNKQEAKQRAAVLALNELQVFLKLCNILRDCAQYVLCNVVQCTRYV
;
A
#
# COMPACT_ATOMS: atom_id res chain seq x y z
N SER A 1 2.15 -19.37 6.18
CA SER A 1 1.64 -18.57 5.05
C SER A 1 1.50 -17.11 5.45
N LYS A 2 2.40 -16.21 5.02
CA LYS A 2 2.24 -14.77 5.28
C LYS A 2 1.24 -14.20 4.28
N ASN A 3 0.00 -14.02 4.70
CA ASN A 3 -1.06 -13.45 3.88
C ASN A 3 -0.94 -11.92 3.84
N ALA A 4 -0.07 -11.40 2.95
CA ALA A 4 0.18 -9.96 2.82
C ALA A 4 -1.10 -9.15 2.51
N ILE A 5 -2.07 -9.77 1.82
CA ILE A 5 -3.37 -9.15 1.53
C ILE A 5 -4.17 -8.98 2.83
N GLY A 6 -4.20 -10.01 3.68
CA GLY A 6 -4.87 -9.96 4.97
C GLY A 6 -4.26 -8.90 5.88
N GLU A 7 -2.93 -8.88 5.98
CA GLU A 7 -2.20 -7.88 6.78
C GLU A 7 -2.47 -6.45 6.31
N LEU A 8 -2.45 -6.20 5.00
CA LEU A 8 -2.76 -4.88 4.44
C LEU A 8 -4.22 -4.48 4.70
N ASN A 9 -5.15 -5.41 4.57
CA ASN A 9 -6.57 -5.16 4.85
C ASN A 9 -6.81 -4.83 6.32
N GLU A 10 -6.23 -5.60 7.25
CA GLU A 10 -6.31 -5.32 8.68
C GLU A 10 -5.68 -3.96 9.02
N TYR A 11 -4.55 -3.64 8.40
CA TYR A 11 -3.88 -2.35 8.59
C TYR A 11 -4.79 -1.18 8.18
N CYS A 12 -5.51 -1.32 7.07
CA CYS A 12 -6.44 -0.31 6.57
C CYS A 12 -7.70 -0.23 7.45
N GLN A 13 -8.28 -1.36 7.83
CA GLN A 13 -9.45 -1.42 8.71
C GLN A 13 -9.20 -0.75 10.06
N LYS A 14 -8.04 -1.02 10.69
CA LYS A 14 -7.66 -0.41 11.98
C LYS A 14 -7.51 1.12 11.93
N ARG A 15 -7.42 1.70 10.73
CA ARG A 15 -7.24 3.15 10.51
C ARG A 15 -8.42 3.78 9.81
N ASP A 16 -9.49 3.03 9.59
CA ASP A 16 -10.65 3.45 8.78
C ASP A 16 -10.26 3.92 7.38
N TRP A 17 -9.24 3.30 6.79
CA TRP A 17 -8.75 3.62 5.45
C TRP A 17 -9.46 2.79 4.40
N ILE A 18 -9.82 3.44 3.29
CA ILE A 18 -10.46 2.80 2.15
C ILE A 18 -9.36 2.16 1.30
N CYS A 19 -9.32 0.83 1.26
CA CYS A 19 -8.34 0.05 0.50
C CYS A 19 -9.02 -0.63 -0.71
N LYS A 20 -8.62 -0.24 -1.92
CA LYS A 20 -9.16 -0.77 -3.18
C LYS A 20 -8.05 -1.43 -3.98
N VAL A 21 -8.39 -2.54 -4.64
CA VAL A 21 -7.51 -3.17 -5.63
C VAL A 21 -7.96 -2.75 -7.02
N VAL A 22 -7.01 -2.33 -7.85
CA VAL A 22 -7.26 -1.89 -9.22
C VAL A 22 -6.41 -2.74 -10.17
N GLU A 23 -7.05 -3.27 -11.22
CA GLU A 23 -6.36 -3.91 -12.34
C GLU A 23 -5.85 -2.85 -13.30
N VAL A 24 -4.53 -2.80 -13.46
CA VAL A 24 -3.84 -1.80 -14.29
C VAL A 24 -3.70 -2.31 -15.72
N ALA A 25 -3.37 -3.59 -15.87
CA ALA A 25 -3.21 -4.20 -17.17
C ALA A 25 -3.43 -5.71 -17.09
N LYS A 26 -3.85 -6.28 -18.22
CA LYS A 26 -3.81 -7.70 -18.50
C LYS A 26 -3.12 -7.89 -19.85
N ARG A 27 -2.03 -8.65 -19.87
CA ARG A 27 -1.21 -8.92 -21.06
C ARG A 27 -1.00 -10.42 -21.23
N GLY A 28 -0.37 -10.79 -22.34
CA GLY A 28 -0.01 -12.17 -22.62
C GLY A 28 -1.08 -12.98 -23.36
N PRO A 29 -0.69 -14.12 -23.94
CA PRO A 29 -1.59 -15.00 -24.68
C PRO A 29 -2.56 -15.71 -23.73
N SER A 30 -3.67 -16.24 -24.26
CA SER A 30 -4.73 -16.90 -23.47
C SER A 30 -4.24 -18.04 -22.58
N HIS A 31 -3.14 -18.70 -22.94
CA HIS A 31 -2.53 -19.79 -22.17
C HIS A 31 -1.50 -19.32 -21.13
N THR A 32 -1.06 -18.06 -21.17
CA THR A 32 -0.11 -17.48 -20.20
C THR A 32 -0.43 -16.00 -19.98
N PRO A 33 -1.55 -15.69 -19.32
CA PRO A 33 -1.89 -14.32 -19.00
C PRO A 33 -0.98 -13.77 -17.91
N GLU A 34 -0.66 -12.48 -18.01
CA GLU A 34 -0.02 -11.69 -16.98
C GLU A 34 -1.00 -10.62 -16.52
N PHE A 35 -1.27 -10.57 -15.22
CA PHE A 35 -2.14 -9.58 -14.60
C PHE A 35 -1.28 -8.61 -13.80
N THR A 36 -1.47 -7.32 -14.03
CA THR A 36 -0.84 -6.25 -13.26
C THR A 36 -1.89 -5.59 -12.38
N LEU A 37 -1.72 -5.68 -11.06
CA LEU A 37 -2.63 -5.11 -10.07
C LEU A 37 -1.90 -4.08 -9.20
N LYS A 38 -2.63 -3.12 -8.65
CA LYS A 38 -2.15 -2.18 -7.62
C LYS A 38 -3.16 -2.00 -6.51
N PHE A 39 -2.69 -1.51 -5.37
CA PHE A 39 -3.57 -1.01 -4.30
C PHE A 39 -3.71 0.50 -4.40
N VAL A 40 -4.92 0.98 -4.11
CA VAL A 40 -5.24 2.40 -3.92
C VAL A 40 -5.79 2.53 -2.51
N ILE A 41 -5.12 3.30 -1.66
CA ILE A 41 -5.47 3.47 -0.24
C ILE A 41 -5.68 4.96 0.02
N ASN A 42 -6.90 5.36 0.43
CA ASN A 42 -7.30 6.77 0.56
C ASN A 42 -6.84 7.62 -0.65
N ASP A 43 -7.20 7.16 -1.85
CA ASP A 43 -6.89 7.80 -3.14
C ASP A 43 -5.40 7.86 -3.51
N ARG A 44 -4.50 7.38 -2.65
CA ARG A 44 -3.08 7.19 -2.97
C ARG A 44 -2.87 5.87 -3.71
N SER A 45 -2.31 5.95 -4.92
CA SER A 45 -1.88 4.76 -5.67
C SER A 45 -0.53 4.26 -5.17
N PHE A 46 -0.45 2.95 -4.92
CA PHE A 46 0.78 2.25 -4.56
C PHE A 46 1.38 1.56 -5.80
N PRO A 47 2.67 1.16 -5.75
CA PRO A 47 3.32 0.41 -6.81
C PRO A 47 2.50 -0.80 -7.26
N SER A 48 2.40 -0.97 -8.58
CA SER A 48 1.74 -2.13 -9.17
C SER A 48 2.68 -3.33 -9.23
N ALA A 49 2.13 -4.53 -9.14
CA ALA A 49 2.87 -5.78 -9.35
C ALA A 49 2.17 -6.69 -10.36
N SER A 50 2.98 -7.39 -11.15
CA SER A 50 2.52 -8.40 -12.09
C SER A 50 2.58 -9.81 -11.51
N GLY A 51 1.66 -10.68 -11.95
CA GLY A 51 1.62 -12.10 -11.61
C GLY A 51 0.92 -12.93 -12.70
N LYS A 52 1.13 -14.26 -12.66
CA LYS A 52 0.56 -15.21 -13.63
C LYS A 52 -0.96 -15.36 -13.48
N ASN A 53 -1.48 -14.99 -12.31
CA ASN A 53 -2.90 -14.93 -12.03
C ASN A 53 -3.21 -13.70 -11.16
N LYS A 54 -4.49 -13.36 -11.05
CA LYS A 54 -4.94 -12.18 -10.27
C LYS A 54 -4.55 -12.27 -8.80
N GLN A 55 -4.57 -13.46 -8.20
CA GLN A 55 -4.25 -13.62 -6.78
C GLN A 55 -2.76 -13.38 -6.50
N GLU A 56 -1.88 -13.90 -7.34
CA GLU A 56 -0.44 -13.70 -7.25
C GLU A 56 -0.08 -12.21 -7.45
N ALA A 57 -0.65 -11.58 -8.47
CA ALA A 57 -0.47 -10.16 -8.73
C ALA A 57 -0.93 -9.31 -7.52
N LYS A 58 -2.08 -9.67 -6.93
CA LYS A 58 -2.63 -9.00 -5.75
C LYS A 58 -1.73 -9.18 -4.53
N GLN A 59 -1.20 -10.38 -4.31
CA GLN A 59 -0.33 -10.64 -3.17
C GLN A 59 0.99 -9.89 -3.28
N ARG A 60 1.60 -9.86 -4.47
CA ARG A 60 2.82 -9.09 -4.74
C ARG A 60 2.57 -7.59 -4.57
N ALA A 61 1.46 -7.08 -5.08
CA ALA A 61 1.09 -5.68 -4.92
C ALA A 61 0.87 -5.32 -3.44
N ALA A 62 0.31 -6.24 -2.64
CA ALA A 62 0.11 -6.03 -1.21
C ALA A 62 1.44 -5.93 -0.46
N VAL A 63 2.45 -6.74 -0.80
CA VAL A 63 3.79 -6.66 -0.22
C VAL A 63 4.44 -5.31 -0.54
N LEU A 64 4.34 -4.84 -1.80
CA LEU A 64 4.86 -3.53 -2.17
C LEU A 64 4.18 -2.40 -1.39
N ALA A 65 2.85 -2.46 -1.25
CA ALA A 65 2.10 -1.48 -0.49
C ALA A 65 2.49 -1.46 0.99
N LEU A 66 2.61 -2.64 1.63
CA LEU A 66 3.05 -2.75 3.02
C LEU A 66 4.46 -2.22 3.23
N ASN A 67 5.40 -2.55 2.33
CA ASN A 67 6.77 -2.05 2.41
C ASN A 67 6.79 -0.52 2.31
N GLU A 68 6.05 0.06 1.37
CA GLU A 68 5.98 1.51 1.23
C GLU A 68 5.37 2.16 2.47
N LEU A 69 4.25 1.62 2.99
CA LEU A 69 3.64 2.08 4.23
C LEU A 69 4.61 2.01 5.42
N GLN A 70 5.38 0.93 5.55
CA GLN A 70 6.39 0.78 6.60
C GLN A 70 7.50 1.82 6.47
N VAL A 71 7.95 2.13 5.25
CA VAL A 71 8.95 3.18 5.01
C VAL A 71 8.39 4.56 5.41
N PHE A 72 7.14 4.88 5.02
CA PHE A 72 6.49 6.13 5.43
C PHE A 72 6.37 6.25 6.96
N LEU A 73 5.94 5.18 7.63
CA LEU A 73 5.83 5.18 9.10
C LEU A 73 7.18 5.36 9.78
N LYS A 74 8.25 4.73 9.26
CA LYS A 74 9.61 4.90 9.79
C LYS A 74 10.10 6.33 9.61
N LEU A 75 9.86 6.93 8.44
CA LEU A 75 10.19 8.34 8.19
C LEU A 75 9.41 9.26 9.11
N CYS A 76 8.11 9.03 9.33
CA CYS A 76 7.33 9.80 10.29
C CYS A 76 7.83 9.63 11.73
N ASN A 77 8.28 8.44 12.13
CA ASN A 77 8.86 8.23 13.46
C ASN A 77 10.22 8.93 13.59
N ILE A 78 11.10 8.84 12.60
CA ILE A 78 12.37 9.59 12.58
C ILE A 78 12.11 11.09 12.61
N LEU A 79 11.15 11.58 11.82
CA LEU A 79 10.75 12.99 11.83
C LEU A 79 10.11 13.39 13.16
N ARG A 80 9.44 12.47 13.87
CA ARG A 80 8.87 12.70 15.20
C ARG A 80 9.96 12.73 16.29
N ASP A 81 10.96 11.86 16.19
CA ASP A 81 12.17 11.90 17.02
C ASP A 81 12.99 13.17 16.73
N CYS A 82 13.10 13.59 15.46
CA CYS A 82 13.68 14.87 15.09
C CYS A 82 12.81 16.07 15.52
N ALA A 83 11.49 15.92 15.61
CA ALA A 83 10.56 16.97 16.06
C ALA A 83 10.56 17.17 17.59
N GLN A 84 11.29 16.37 18.37
CA GLN A 84 11.65 16.79 19.74
C GLN A 84 12.58 18.02 19.74
N TYR A 85 13.16 18.41 18.59
CA TYR A 85 14.00 19.60 18.48
C TYR A 85 13.29 20.88 18.01
N VAL A 86 12.06 20.82 17.49
CA VAL A 86 11.31 22.03 17.13
C VAL A 86 9.81 21.81 17.33
N LEU A 87 9.27 22.48 18.35
CA LEU A 87 7.84 22.69 18.57
C LEU A 87 7.17 23.22 17.28
N CYS A 88 6.45 22.37 16.56
CA CYS A 88 5.52 22.84 15.54
C CYS A 88 4.19 22.07 15.66
N ASN A 89 3.18 22.80 16.10
CA ASN A 89 1.77 22.43 16.13
C ASN A 89 1.25 22.18 14.70
N VAL A 90 1.42 20.96 14.17
CA VAL A 90 0.56 20.47 13.08
C VAL A 90 0.20 19.00 13.34
N VAL A 91 -0.66 18.81 14.33
CA VAL A 91 -1.50 17.62 14.44
C VAL A 91 -2.51 17.66 13.29
N GLN A 92 -2.11 17.32 12.06
CA GLN A 92 -3.05 17.07 10.94
C GLN A 92 -2.52 16.12 9.83
N CYS A 93 -1.51 15.28 10.08
CA CYS A 93 -1.08 14.26 9.10
C CYS A 93 -1.97 13.00 9.03
N THR A 94 -3.27 13.14 9.28
CA THR A 94 -4.28 12.11 8.94
C THR A 94 -5.29 12.59 7.91
N ARG A 95 -5.17 13.84 7.42
CA ARG A 95 -6.09 14.40 6.41
C ARG A 95 -5.46 15.61 5.70
N TYR A 96 -4.68 15.37 4.65
CA TYR A 96 -4.34 16.36 3.60
C TYR A 96 -4.01 15.59 2.31
N VAL A 97 -4.64 15.71 1.13
CA VAL A 97 -5.69 16.59 0.57
C VAL A 97 -6.06 17.86 1.32
#